data_AF-A0A7K1FKH5-F1
#
_entry.id   AF-A0A7K1FKH5-F1
#
_cell.length_a   1.000
_cell.length_b   1.000
_cell.length_c   1.000
_cell.angle_alpha   90.00
_cell.angle_beta   90.00
_cell.angle_gamma   90.00
#
_symmetry.space_group_name_H-M   'P 1'
#
loop_
_entity.id
_entity.type
_entity.pdbx_description
1 polymer ?
#
loop_
_entity_poly.entity_id
_entity_poly.type
_entity_poly.pdbx_seq_one_letter_code
_entity_poly.pdbx_strand_id
1 'polypeptide(L)'
;MAARQRGRVAVFGDIGGQLGEFSRALTDLGADVAAGLLPADLTVIQLGDLVHRGPDSPGVLDLVARFLSASGDQWVQLTGNHEEQYLFVPPRFHWPEHLDEQHGDLIRWWWRSRQMAVAAAVDLPDGQVLVTHAGLTEGFWRKMLGAPESAAEAAERINSMASVFKRPVFRAGTMLGDPVDFTAGPVWAASGLELLPSWLIAGDLPFDLVHGHSSAWNWRRKQVMGDEALRPHLQIDEQHRHVRVQIGDHTVTGIDPGHGAKAAPRWAPLVLTDALVVQPA
;
A
#
# COMPACT_ATOMS: atom_id res chain seq x y z
N MET A 1 10.55 -16.13 -21.22
CA MET A 1 9.56 -15.68 -20.23
C MET A 1 8.23 -15.56 -20.95
N ALA A 2 7.15 -16.15 -20.43
CA ALA A 2 5.83 -15.98 -21.04
C ALA A 2 5.41 -14.51 -20.91
N ALA A 3 4.84 -13.92 -21.96
CA ALA A 3 4.32 -12.56 -21.88
C ALA A 3 3.20 -12.51 -20.82
N ARG A 4 3.25 -11.56 -19.89
CA ARG A 4 2.21 -11.39 -18.88
C ARG A 4 0.88 -11.12 -19.58
N GLN A 5 -0.17 -11.82 -19.17
CA GLN A 5 -1.54 -11.62 -19.65
C GLN A 5 -2.32 -10.78 -18.62
N ARG A 6 -3.31 -10.04 -19.11
CA ARG A 6 -4.28 -9.37 -18.23
C ARG A 6 -5.08 -10.42 -17.46
N GLY A 7 -5.42 -10.09 -16.22
CA GLY A 7 -6.15 -10.96 -15.32
C GLY A 7 -6.77 -10.19 -14.16
N ARG A 8 -6.88 -10.83 -13.01
CA ARG A 8 -7.26 -10.20 -11.74
C ARG A 8 -6.00 -9.68 -11.04
N VAL A 9 -6.06 -8.46 -10.54
CA VAL A 9 -5.07 -7.90 -9.61
C VAL A 9 -5.76 -7.65 -8.28
N ALA A 10 -5.38 -8.41 -7.24
CA ALA A 10 -5.91 -8.24 -5.89
C ALA A 10 -4.93 -7.42 -5.05
N VAL A 11 -5.41 -6.32 -4.48
CA VAL A 11 -4.62 -5.37 -3.70
C VAL A 11 -5.03 -5.45 -2.22
N PHE A 12 -4.04 -5.66 -1.35
CA PHE A 12 -4.21 -5.84 0.09
C PHE A 12 -3.44 -4.77 0.88
N GLY A 13 -4.12 -4.00 1.73
CA GLY A 13 -3.51 -3.02 2.63
C GLY A 13 -3.57 -3.43 4.10
N ASP A 14 -2.61 -2.93 4.90
CA ASP A 14 -2.61 -2.90 6.37
C ASP A 14 -3.06 -4.21 7.07
N ILE A 15 -2.45 -5.33 6.68
CA ILE A 15 -2.77 -6.66 7.26
C ILE A 15 -2.39 -6.73 8.74
N GLY A 16 -1.24 -6.16 9.12
CA GLY A 16 -0.80 -6.00 10.50
C GLY A 16 -0.91 -7.27 11.35
N GLY A 17 -0.21 -8.34 10.98
CA GLY A 17 -0.11 -9.59 11.76
C GLY A 17 -1.38 -10.45 11.80
N GLN A 18 -2.38 -10.19 10.95
CA GLN A 18 -3.63 -10.96 10.89
C GLN A 18 -3.53 -12.18 9.97
N LEU A 19 -2.63 -13.13 10.29
CA LEU A 19 -2.35 -14.32 9.46
C LEU A 19 -3.61 -15.09 9.04
N GLY A 20 -4.50 -15.37 9.98
CA GLY A 20 -5.70 -16.19 9.71
C GLY A 20 -6.64 -15.53 8.70
N GLU A 21 -6.87 -14.23 8.85
CA GLU A 21 -7.71 -13.47 7.91
C GLU A 21 -7.04 -13.30 6.55
N PHE A 22 -5.73 -13.06 6.53
CA PHE A 22 -5.00 -12.91 5.28
C PHE A 22 -5.00 -14.22 4.49
N SER A 23 -4.75 -15.35 5.17
CA SER A 23 -4.80 -16.69 4.57
C SER A 23 -6.19 -17.02 4.02
N ARG A 24 -7.25 -16.68 4.79
CA ARG A 24 -8.64 -16.86 4.34
C ARG A 24 -8.92 -16.04 3.08
N ALA A 25 -8.60 -14.75 3.08
CA ALA A 25 -8.86 -13.88 1.94
C ALA A 25 -8.09 -14.30 0.67
N LEU A 26 -6.85 -14.78 0.82
CA LEU A 26 -6.10 -15.38 -0.30
C LEU A 26 -6.75 -16.67 -0.81
N THR A 27 -7.21 -17.54 0.11
CA THR A 27 -7.92 -18.78 -0.25
C THR A 27 -9.23 -18.48 -0.98
N ASP A 28 -9.98 -17.46 -0.55
CA ASP A 28 -11.22 -17.01 -1.19
C ASP A 28 -10.98 -16.52 -2.64
N LEU A 29 -9.77 -16.05 -2.95
CA LEU A 29 -9.37 -15.68 -4.32
C LEU A 29 -8.87 -16.86 -5.17
N GLY A 30 -8.76 -18.05 -4.57
CA GLY A 30 -8.30 -19.29 -5.20
C GLY A 30 -6.83 -19.63 -4.96
N ALA A 31 -6.13 -18.95 -4.05
CA ALA A 31 -4.73 -19.25 -3.75
C ALA A 31 -4.58 -20.56 -2.96
N ASP A 32 -3.56 -21.34 -3.30
CA ASP A 32 -3.06 -22.40 -2.43
C ASP A 32 -2.07 -21.80 -1.43
N VAL A 33 -2.59 -21.40 -0.26
CA VAL A 33 -1.80 -20.82 0.83
C VAL A 33 -0.77 -21.79 1.41
N ALA A 34 -1.00 -23.10 1.32
CA ALA A 34 -0.04 -24.08 1.81
C ALA A 34 1.16 -24.20 0.86
N ALA A 35 0.94 -24.14 -0.44
CA ALA A 35 2.00 -24.16 -1.45
C ALA A 35 2.58 -22.77 -1.77
N GLY A 36 1.88 -21.69 -1.41
CA GLY A 36 2.22 -20.32 -1.83
C GLY A 36 1.98 -20.07 -3.32
N LEU A 37 0.98 -20.74 -3.91
CA LEU A 37 0.67 -20.66 -5.34
C LEU A 37 -0.59 -19.83 -5.59
N LEU A 38 -0.53 -18.96 -6.61
CA LEU A 38 -1.67 -18.20 -7.09
C LEU A 38 -2.25 -18.83 -8.37
N PRO A 39 -3.57 -18.71 -8.61
CA PRO A 39 -4.17 -19.00 -9.92
C PRO A 39 -3.45 -18.26 -11.04
N ALA A 40 -3.38 -18.85 -12.23
CA ALA A 40 -2.65 -18.27 -13.37
C ALA A 40 -3.19 -16.88 -13.80
N ASP A 41 -4.44 -16.58 -13.49
CA ASP A 41 -5.08 -15.30 -13.79
C ASP A 41 -4.97 -14.27 -12.66
N LEU A 42 -4.31 -14.58 -11.54
CA LEU A 42 -4.25 -13.72 -10.36
C LEU A 42 -2.84 -13.19 -10.12
N THR A 43 -2.73 -11.87 -9.94
CA THR A 43 -1.56 -11.21 -9.35
C THR A 43 -1.98 -10.55 -8.04
N VAL A 44 -1.14 -10.64 -7.02
CA VAL A 44 -1.36 -10.00 -5.71
C VAL A 44 -0.39 -8.83 -5.55
N ILE A 45 -0.91 -7.69 -5.09
CA ILE A 45 -0.10 -6.56 -4.62
C ILE A 45 -0.40 -6.36 -3.13
N GLN A 46 0.61 -6.49 -2.27
CA GLN A 46 0.48 -6.20 -0.84
C GLN A 46 1.15 -4.86 -0.52
N LEU A 47 0.42 -3.95 0.12
CA LEU A 47 0.77 -2.53 0.26
C LEU A 47 1.67 -2.20 1.44
N GLY A 48 2.37 -3.15 2.04
CA GLY A 48 3.11 -2.93 3.29
C GLY A 48 2.24 -3.01 4.55
N ASP A 49 2.86 -2.74 5.69
CA ASP A 49 2.28 -2.95 7.02
C ASP A 49 1.77 -4.40 7.19
N LEU A 50 2.65 -5.36 6.88
CA LEU A 50 2.41 -6.77 7.12
C LEU A 50 2.46 -7.10 8.61
N VAL A 51 3.28 -6.36 9.35
CA VAL A 51 3.63 -6.65 10.74
C VAL A 51 3.02 -5.63 11.69
N HIS A 52 3.09 -5.97 12.98
CA HIS A 52 2.59 -5.18 14.10
C HIS A 52 1.05 -5.10 14.16
N ARG A 53 0.49 -4.85 15.35
CA ARG A 53 -0.95 -4.80 15.69
C ARG A 53 -1.56 -6.17 16.00
N GLY A 54 -1.56 -7.08 15.03
CA GLY A 54 -2.21 -8.39 15.12
C GLY A 54 -1.36 -9.45 15.82
N PRO A 55 -1.94 -10.64 16.08
CA PRO A 55 -1.33 -11.63 16.96
C PRO A 55 -0.11 -12.35 16.38
N ASP A 56 0.09 -12.34 15.05
CA ASP A 56 1.09 -13.20 14.41
C ASP A 56 1.80 -12.51 13.23
N SER A 57 2.68 -11.57 13.56
CA SER A 57 3.55 -10.92 12.56
C SER A 57 4.54 -11.89 11.91
N PRO A 58 5.25 -12.76 12.67
CA PRO A 58 6.12 -13.80 12.09
C PRO A 58 5.41 -14.67 11.04
N GLY A 59 4.25 -15.21 11.37
CA GLY A 59 3.52 -16.09 10.47
C GLY A 59 3.03 -15.39 9.19
N VAL A 60 2.68 -14.10 9.25
CA VAL A 60 2.39 -13.30 8.05
C VAL A 60 3.64 -13.18 7.16
N LEU A 61 4.80 -12.91 7.74
CA LEU A 61 6.05 -12.81 6.97
C LEU A 61 6.43 -14.15 6.33
N ASP A 62 6.30 -15.26 7.06
CA ASP A 62 6.54 -16.61 6.54
C ASP A 62 5.59 -16.97 5.39
N LEU A 63 4.31 -16.57 5.49
CA LEU A 63 3.34 -16.75 4.41
C LEU A 63 3.75 -15.98 3.16
N VAL A 64 4.11 -14.69 3.30
CA VAL A 64 4.53 -13.86 2.19
C VAL A 64 5.84 -14.37 1.57
N ALA A 65 6.80 -14.82 2.39
CA ALA A 65 8.05 -15.43 1.91
C ALA A 65 7.77 -16.63 1.00
N ARG A 66 6.77 -17.44 1.36
CA ARG A 66 6.35 -18.60 0.57
C ARG A 66 5.79 -18.17 -0.79
N PHE A 67 4.92 -17.17 -0.83
CA PHE A 67 4.38 -16.65 -2.09
C PHE A 67 5.45 -16.00 -2.97
N LEU A 68 6.34 -15.20 -2.39
CA LEU A 68 7.47 -14.61 -3.11
C LEU A 68 8.36 -15.71 -3.73
N SER A 69 8.58 -16.81 -3.01
CA SER A 69 9.38 -17.93 -3.53
C SER A 69 8.67 -18.78 -4.57
N ALA A 70 7.36 -19.02 -4.44
CA ALA A 70 6.63 -20.00 -5.25
C ALA A 70 5.84 -19.39 -6.40
N SER A 71 5.25 -18.21 -6.21
CA SER A 71 4.46 -17.48 -7.21
C SER A 71 5.27 -16.41 -7.98
N GLY A 72 6.46 -16.06 -7.49
CA GLY A 72 7.41 -15.16 -8.15
C GLY A 72 6.74 -13.87 -8.63
N ASP A 73 6.70 -13.68 -9.94
CA ASP A 73 6.16 -12.48 -10.62
C ASP A 73 4.67 -12.21 -10.38
N GLN A 74 3.90 -13.17 -9.87
CA GLN A 74 2.50 -12.98 -9.50
C GLN A 74 2.33 -12.34 -8.11
N TRP A 75 3.41 -12.10 -7.37
CA TRP A 75 3.38 -11.40 -6.08
C TRP A 75 4.22 -10.13 -6.12
N VAL A 76 3.62 -8.99 -5.80
CA VAL A 76 4.31 -7.71 -5.63
C VAL A 76 4.19 -7.27 -4.19
N GLN A 77 5.33 -7.24 -3.50
CA GLN A 77 5.43 -6.78 -2.12
C GLN A 77 5.87 -5.32 -2.07
N LEU A 78 5.07 -4.46 -1.43
CA LEU A 78 5.45 -3.08 -1.14
C LEU A 78 5.87 -2.93 0.34
N THR A 79 6.68 -1.93 0.64
CA THR A 79 7.07 -1.58 2.01
C THR A 79 6.07 -0.62 2.65
N GLY A 80 5.74 -0.84 3.92
CA GLY A 80 5.05 0.11 4.76
C GLY A 80 5.97 0.81 5.74
N ASN A 81 5.41 1.69 6.56
CA ASN A 81 6.17 2.37 7.61
C ASN A 81 6.50 1.40 8.78
N HIS A 82 5.72 0.35 8.99
CA HIS A 82 6.05 -0.67 9.98
C HIS A 82 7.24 -1.54 9.55
N GLU A 83 7.41 -1.84 8.25
CA GLU A 83 8.63 -2.50 7.76
C GLU A 83 9.84 -1.56 7.83
N GLU A 84 9.68 -0.26 7.59
CA GLU A 84 10.77 0.73 7.66
C GLU A 84 11.52 0.68 8.99
N GLN A 85 10.82 0.39 10.10
CA GLN A 85 11.43 0.25 11.43
C GLN A 85 12.62 -0.74 11.46
N TYR A 86 12.61 -1.73 10.58
CA TYR A 86 13.65 -2.77 10.49
C TYR A 86 14.70 -2.50 9.42
N LEU A 87 14.44 -1.54 8.52
CA LEU A 87 15.33 -1.20 7.42
C LEU A 87 16.45 -0.26 7.86
N PHE A 88 16.15 0.67 8.78
CA PHE A 88 17.04 1.77 9.14
C PHE A 88 17.25 1.89 10.65
N VAL A 89 18.44 2.33 11.04
CA VAL A 89 18.83 2.53 12.44
C VAL A 89 19.26 4.00 12.62
N PRO A 90 18.77 4.71 13.64
CA PRO A 90 17.71 4.29 14.58
C PRO A 90 16.33 4.22 13.89
N PRO A 91 15.35 3.47 14.45
CA PRO A 91 13.98 3.51 13.96
C PRO A 91 13.37 4.91 14.15
N ARG A 92 12.45 5.29 13.27
CA ARG A 92 11.84 6.64 13.28
C ARG A 92 10.75 6.82 14.33
N PHE A 93 10.16 5.73 14.80
CA PHE A 93 9.15 5.71 15.83
C PHE A 93 9.28 4.46 16.68
N HIS A 94 8.70 4.50 17.87
CA HIS A 94 8.62 3.35 18.75
C HIS A 94 7.31 2.62 18.53
N TRP A 95 7.39 1.30 18.36
CA TRP A 95 6.25 0.41 18.44
C TRP A 95 6.45 -0.56 19.62
N PRO A 96 5.40 -0.91 20.40
CA PRO A 96 5.56 -1.77 21.58
C PRO A 96 5.96 -3.21 21.25
N GLU A 97 5.53 -3.70 20.10
CA GLU A 97 5.86 -5.04 19.60
C GLU A 97 7.14 -4.97 18.76
N HIS A 98 7.96 -6.00 18.86
CA HIS A 98 9.17 -6.15 18.04
C HIS A 98 9.21 -7.55 17.45
N LEU A 99 9.65 -7.63 16.20
CA LEU A 99 10.03 -8.90 15.58
C LEU A 99 11.31 -9.44 16.23
N ASP A 100 11.46 -10.76 16.18
CA ASP A 100 12.76 -11.37 16.44
C ASP A 100 13.79 -11.02 15.35
N GLU A 101 15.05 -11.36 15.59
CA GLU A 101 16.16 -11.04 14.69
C GLU A 101 15.99 -11.69 13.30
N GLN A 102 15.50 -12.94 13.26
CA GLN A 102 15.29 -13.69 12.02
C GLN A 102 14.30 -12.97 11.10
N HIS A 103 13.14 -12.56 11.63
CA HIS A 103 12.10 -11.89 10.85
C HIS A 103 12.49 -10.45 10.49
N GLY A 104 13.22 -9.75 11.37
CA GLY A 104 13.85 -8.47 11.02
C GLY A 104 14.85 -8.60 9.88
N ASP A 105 15.65 -9.67 9.86
CA ASP A 105 16.60 -9.95 8.77
C ASP A 105 15.90 -10.32 7.47
N LEU A 106 14.76 -11.01 7.53
CA LEU A 106 13.94 -11.30 6.36
C LEU A 106 13.45 -10.02 5.67
N ILE A 107 12.92 -9.05 6.43
CA ILE A 107 12.50 -7.75 5.90
C ILE A 107 13.69 -7.01 5.26
N ARG A 108 14.84 -6.97 5.95
CA ARG A 108 16.07 -6.37 5.41
C ARG A 108 16.52 -7.06 4.12
N TRP A 109 16.38 -8.38 4.05
CA TRP A 109 16.73 -9.16 2.87
C TRP A 109 15.80 -8.86 1.71
N TRP A 110 14.47 -8.83 1.89
CA TRP A 110 13.53 -8.44 0.83
C TRP A 110 13.85 -7.06 0.26
N TRP A 111 14.17 -6.09 1.13
CA TRP A 111 14.56 -4.75 0.70
C TRP A 111 15.87 -4.76 -0.11
N ARG A 112 16.94 -5.36 0.43
CA ARG A 112 18.27 -5.38 -0.22
C ARG A 112 18.29 -6.18 -1.51
N SER A 113 17.48 -7.24 -1.61
CA SER A 113 17.33 -8.08 -2.80
C SER A 113 16.31 -7.56 -3.81
N ARG A 114 15.66 -6.41 -3.53
CA ARG A 114 14.61 -5.79 -4.37
C ARG A 114 13.36 -6.67 -4.57
N GLN A 115 13.09 -7.59 -3.65
CA GLN A 115 11.80 -8.31 -3.60
C GLN A 115 10.69 -7.47 -2.97
N MET A 116 11.06 -6.40 -2.26
CA MET A 116 10.13 -5.40 -1.72
C MET A 116 10.40 -4.04 -2.36
N ALA A 117 9.35 -3.41 -2.88
CA ALA A 117 9.38 -2.12 -3.56
C ALA A 117 8.62 -1.04 -2.77
N VAL A 118 8.52 0.18 -3.30
CA VAL A 118 7.74 1.27 -2.70
C VAL A 118 6.44 1.51 -3.47
N ALA A 119 6.46 1.30 -4.78
CA ALA A 119 5.32 1.53 -5.66
C ALA A 119 5.18 0.44 -6.72
N ALA A 120 3.96 0.26 -7.20
CA ALA A 120 3.64 -0.53 -8.39
C ALA A 120 2.64 0.24 -9.28
N ALA A 121 2.62 -0.07 -10.57
CA ALA A 121 1.64 0.45 -11.50
C ALA A 121 0.79 -0.68 -12.08
N VAL A 122 -0.48 -0.39 -12.32
CA VAL A 122 -1.42 -1.34 -12.92
C VAL A 122 -2.05 -0.68 -14.14
N ASP A 123 -1.90 -1.31 -15.30
CA ASP A 123 -2.62 -0.93 -16.51
C ASP A 123 -4.01 -1.57 -16.51
N LEU A 124 -5.02 -0.76 -16.76
CA LEU A 124 -6.40 -1.16 -16.98
C LEU A 124 -6.76 -0.91 -18.46
N PRO A 125 -7.92 -1.39 -18.96
CA PRO A 125 -8.37 -1.07 -20.33
C PRO A 125 -8.60 0.42 -20.54
N ASP A 126 -9.16 1.09 -19.52
CA ASP A 126 -9.64 2.47 -19.61
C ASP A 126 -8.80 3.46 -18.76
N GLY A 127 -7.62 3.05 -18.29
CA GLY A 127 -6.79 3.91 -17.45
C GLY A 127 -5.61 3.20 -16.80
N GLN A 128 -5.01 3.89 -15.83
CA GLN A 128 -3.88 3.39 -15.08
C GLN A 128 -4.05 3.69 -13.60
N VAL A 129 -3.48 2.83 -12.76
CA VAL A 129 -3.51 2.97 -11.31
C VAL A 129 -2.08 2.95 -10.78
N LEU A 130 -1.72 3.97 -10.01
CA LEU A 130 -0.54 3.92 -9.15
C LEU A 130 -0.92 3.37 -7.78
N VAL A 131 -0.13 2.42 -7.33
CA VAL A 131 -0.36 1.69 -6.08
C VAL A 131 0.83 1.91 -5.16
N THR A 132 0.60 2.49 -3.98
CA THR A 132 1.63 2.71 -2.95
C THR A 132 1.09 2.40 -1.56
N HIS A 133 1.96 2.37 -0.55
CA HIS A 133 1.52 2.19 0.83
C HIS A 133 0.63 3.34 1.31
N ALA A 134 1.12 4.58 1.30
CA ALA A 134 0.46 5.75 1.89
C ALA A 134 -0.14 6.74 0.86
N GLY A 135 -0.24 6.35 -0.40
CA GLY A 135 -0.66 7.20 -1.51
C GLY A 135 0.48 8.07 -2.05
N LEU A 136 0.21 8.88 -3.06
CA LEU A 136 1.16 9.84 -3.61
C LEU A 136 0.59 11.24 -3.38
N THR A 137 1.21 12.07 -2.54
CA THR A 137 0.75 13.45 -2.33
C THR A 137 1.04 14.31 -3.57
N GLU A 138 0.20 15.32 -3.83
CA GLU A 138 0.35 16.20 -4.99
C GLU A 138 1.70 16.93 -4.99
N GLY A 139 2.13 17.42 -3.82
CA GLY A 139 3.39 18.13 -3.71
C GLY A 139 4.59 17.22 -3.92
N PHE A 140 4.52 15.95 -3.51
CA PHE A 140 5.56 14.97 -3.81
C PHE A 140 5.59 14.65 -5.31
N TRP A 141 4.43 14.40 -5.92
CA TRP A 141 4.29 14.19 -7.37
C TRP A 141 4.92 15.33 -8.17
N ARG A 142 4.54 16.57 -7.88
CA ARG A 142 5.03 17.74 -8.63
C ARG A 142 6.50 18.04 -8.35
N LYS A 143 6.89 18.13 -7.07
CA LYS A 143 8.22 18.67 -6.69
C LYS A 143 9.32 17.62 -6.67
N MET A 144 8.98 16.37 -6.33
CA MET A 144 9.96 15.29 -6.20
C MET A 144 9.99 14.45 -7.48
N LEU A 145 8.83 14.08 -8.02
CA LEU A 145 8.77 13.24 -9.21
C LEU A 145 8.81 14.04 -10.53
N GLY A 146 8.63 15.36 -10.49
CA GLY A 146 8.60 16.19 -11.69
C GLY A 146 7.33 16.01 -12.52
N ALA A 147 6.20 15.75 -11.84
CA ALA A 147 4.87 15.64 -12.42
C ALA A 147 4.73 14.60 -13.57
N PRO A 148 5.08 13.32 -13.37
CA PRO A 148 4.89 12.28 -14.38
C PRO A 148 3.41 12.14 -14.75
N GLU A 149 3.14 11.92 -16.04
CA GLU A 149 1.78 11.80 -16.59
C GLU A 149 1.23 10.37 -16.51
N SER A 150 2.10 9.36 -16.33
CA SER A 150 1.71 7.94 -16.26
C SER A 150 2.01 7.31 -14.90
N ALA A 151 1.18 6.35 -14.49
CA ALA A 151 1.38 5.62 -13.25
C ALA A 151 2.67 4.78 -13.29
N ALA A 152 3.01 4.22 -14.45
CA ALA A 152 4.22 3.43 -14.66
C ALA A 152 5.49 4.27 -14.43
N GLU A 153 5.56 5.45 -15.04
CA GLU A 153 6.67 6.38 -14.84
C GLU A 153 6.76 6.86 -13.38
N ALA A 154 5.62 7.15 -12.76
CA ALA A 154 5.59 7.52 -11.34
C ALA A 154 6.14 6.40 -10.45
N ALA A 155 5.72 5.14 -10.67
CA ALA A 155 6.21 3.98 -9.92
C ALA A 155 7.72 3.77 -10.12
N GLU A 156 8.23 3.89 -11.36
CA GLU A 156 9.66 3.78 -11.67
C GLU A 156 10.48 4.85 -10.93
N ARG A 157 10.04 6.12 -10.98
CA ARG A 157 10.73 7.23 -10.31
C ARG A 157 10.71 7.07 -8.79
N ILE A 158 9.57 6.66 -8.21
CA ILE A 158 9.45 6.38 -6.77
C ILE A 158 10.42 5.26 -6.36
N ASN A 159 10.42 4.13 -7.07
CA ASN A 159 11.28 2.99 -6.73
C ASN A 159 12.76 3.33 -6.90
N SER A 160 13.12 4.17 -7.88
CA SER A 160 14.49 4.66 -8.06
C SER A 160 14.96 5.49 -6.85
N MET A 161 14.07 6.31 -6.28
CA MET A 161 14.37 7.14 -5.10
C MET A 161 14.60 6.34 -3.80
N ALA A 162 14.13 5.10 -3.72
CA ALA A 162 14.32 4.24 -2.55
C ALA A 162 15.81 4.00 -2.22
N SER A 163 16.67 4.07 -3.24
CA SER A 163 18.12 3.88 -3.12
C SER A 163 18.92 5.17 -2.91
N VAL A 164 18.29 6.34 -3.02
CA VAL A 164 18.95 7.65 -3.01
C VAL A 164 19.24 8.14 -1.59
N PHE A 165 20.32 8.90 -1.42
CA PHE A 165 20.69 9.56 -0.16
C PHE A 165 19.52 10.42 0.38
N LYS A 166 19.26 10.34 1.70
CA LYS A 166 18.09 10.89 2.42
C LYS A 166 16.72 10.26 2.14
N ARG A 167 16.62 9.36 1.15
CA ARG A 167 15.43 8.55 0.80
C ARG A 167 14.11 9.31 0.92
N PRO A 168 13.83 10.25 0.00
CA PRO A 168 12.63 11.09 0.03
C PRO A 168 11.32 10.32 0.15
N VAL A 169 11.27 9.08 -0.34
CA VAL A 169 10.08 8.23 -0.26
C VAL A 169 9.61 7.96 1.17
N PHE A 170 10.53 8.03 2.15
CA PHE A 170 10.23 7.92 3.58
C PHE A 170 10.08 9.29 4.25
N ARG A 171 9.93 10.39 3.50
CA ARG A 171 9.63 11.69 4.09
C ARG A 171 8.31 11.60 4.85
N ALA A 172 8.37 11.78 6.15
CA ALA A 172 7.19 11.80 6.99
C ALA A 172 6.51 13.17 6.94
N GLY A 173 5.34 13.23 7.56
CA GLY A 173 4.66 14.46 7.90
C GLY A 173 3.96 14.26 9.24
N THR A 174 2.66 14.57 9.29
CA THR A 174 1.85 14.57 10.52
C THR A 174 1.91 13.28 11.34
N MET A 175 2.16 12.13 10.72
CA MET A 175 2.28 10.83 11.39
C MET A 175 3.42 10.75 12.43
N LEU A 176 4.46 11.58 12.31
CA LEU A 176 5.55 11.69 13.31
C LEU A 176 5.44 12.96 14.17
N GLY A 177 4.28 13.63 14.14
CA GLY A 177 4.03 14.86 14.90
C GLY A 177 4.52 16.14 14.22
N ASP A 178 5.00 16.05 12.98
CA ASP A 178 5.33 17.22 12.17
C ASP A 178 4.07 17.98 11.73
N PRO A 179 4.16 19.25 11.33
CA PRO A 179 3.06 19.95 10.68
C PRO A 179 2.62 19.26 9.38
N VAL A 180 1.41 19.59 8.90
CA VAL A 180 0.91 19.12 7.59
C VAL A 180 1.94 19.40 6.49
N ASP A 181 2.36 18.34 5.79
CA ASP A 181 3.31 18.42 4.68
C ASP A 181 2.69 17.79 3.42
N PHE A 182 2.25 18.61 2.47
CA PHE A 182 1.76 18.14 1.17
C PHE A 182 2.85 17.57 0.26
N THR A 183 4.09 17.47 0.75
CA THR A 183 5.19 16.72 0.14
C THR A 183 5.55 15.46 0.92
N ALA A 184 4.72 15.01 1.87
CA ALA A 184 4.89 13.75 2.55
C ALA A 184 4.99 12.59 1.55
N GLY A 185 5.92 11.67 1.81
CA GLY A 185 6.29 10.60 0.91
C GLY A 185 5.29 9.44 0.92
N PRO A 186 5.35 8.57 -0.11
CA PRO A 186 4.40 7.49 -0.32
C PRO A 186 4.44 6.34 0.70
N VAL A 187 5.31 6.42 1.72
CA VAL A 187 5.35 5.48 2.85
C VAL A 187 4.73 6.08 4.12
N TRP A 188 4.52 7.39 4.20
CA TRP A 188 4.15 8.04 5.47
C TRP A 188 2.99 9.02 5.40
N ALA A 189 2.54 9.42 4.21
CA ALA A 189 1.51 10.42 4.07
C ALA A 189 0.21 10.03 4.83
N ALA A 190 -0.31 10.95 5.63
CA ALA A 190 -1.60 10.76 6.27
C ALA A 190 -2.73 11.03 5.27
N SER A 191 -3.64 10.06 5.07
CA SER A 191 -4.62 10.17 3.98
C SER A 191 -5.53 11.39 4.12
N GLY A 192 -6.11 11.60 5.30
CA GLY A 192 -7.07 12.68 5.53
C GLY A 192 -6.47 14.05 5.90
N LEU A 193 -5.14 14.16 6.03
CA LEU A 193 -4.47 15.43 6.34
C LEU A 193 -3.51 15.89 5.24
N GLU A 194 -2.94 14.96 4.47
CA GLU A 194 -1.88 15.25 3.51
C GLU A 194 -2.23 14.76 2.11
N LEU A 195 -2.59 13.48 1.94
CA LEU A 195 -2.90 12.91 0.62
C LEU A 195 -4.12 13.58 -0.02
N LEU A 196 -5.30 13.38 0.57
CA LEU A 196 -6.56 13.83 -0.02
C LEU A 196 -6.65 15.35 -0.08
N PRO A 197 -6.29 16.13 0.98
CA PRO A 197 -6.32 17.59 0.89
C PRO A 197 -5.39 18.13 -0.21
N SER A 198 -4.18 17.55 -0.38
CA SER A 198 -3.24 18.04 -1.41
C SER A 198 -3.82 17.97 -2.83
N TRP A 199 -4.53 16.88 -3.15
CA TRP A 199 -5.15 16.70 -4.46
C TRP A 199 -6.48 17.41 -4.62
N LEU A 200 -7.32 17.48 -3.57
CA LEU A 200 -8.58 18.23 -3.64
C LEU A 200 -8.34 19.73 -3.84
N ILE A 201 -7.25 20.28 -3.28
CA ILE A 201 -6.82 21.66 -3.52
C ILE A 201 -6.34 21.83 -4.96
N ALA A 202 -5.58 20.86 -5.50
CA ALA A 202 -5.09 20.92 -6.88
C ALA A 202 -6.21 20.77 -7.91
N GLY A 203 -7.20 19.92 -7.61
CA GLY A 203 -8.41 19.73 -8.41
C GLY A 203 -8.27 18.79 -9.61
N ASP A 204 -7.06 18.33 -9.92
CA ASP A 204 -6.76 17.46 -11.06
C ASP A 204 -5.70 16.43 -10.68
N LEU A 205 -5.98 15.16 -10.94
CA LEU A 205 -5.17 14.00 -10.57
C LEU A 205 -4.81 13.27 -11.87
N PRO A 206 -3.54 12.89 -12.14
CA PRO A 206 -3.13 12.41 -13.47
C PRO A 206 -3.52 10.97 -13.79
N PHE A 207 -3.82 10.17 -12.77
CA PHE A 207 -4.19 8.74 -12.86
C PHE A 207 -4.79 8.29 -11.53
N ASP A 208 -5.46 7.14 -11.51
CA ASP A 208 -6.07 6.63 -10.28
C ASP A 208 -4.99 6.26 -9.24
N LEU A 209 -5.31 6.44 -7.97
CA LEU A 209 -4.43 6.09 -6.85
C LEU A 209 -5.08 5.03 -5.97
N VAL A 210 -4.30 4.03 -5.57
CA VAL A 210 -4.68 3.07 -4.51
C VAL A 210 -3.64 3.13 -3.39
N HIS A 211 -4.12 3.20 -2.15
CA HIS A 211 -3.26 3.21 -0.97
C HIS A 211 -3.82 2.37 0.18
N GLY A 212 -2.93 1.86 1.04
CA GLY A 212 -3.27 1.05 2.21
C GLY A 212 -3.26 1.83 3.53
N HIS A 213 -2.59 2.99 3.56
CA HIS A 213 -2.31 3.74 4.78
C HIS A 213 -2.53 5.24 4.60
N SER A 214 -2.97 5.98 5.61
CA SER A 214 -3.93 5.56 6.64
C SER A 214 -5.35 5.74 6.10
N SER A 215 -6.38 5.20 6.75
CA SER A 215 -7.77 5.51 6.37
C SER A 215 -8.15 6.97 6.66
N ALA A 216 -8.80 7.65 5.71
CA ALA A 216 -9.48 8.94 5.96
C ALA A 216 -10.82 8.79 6.71
N TRP A 217 -11.20 7.56 7.08
CA TRP A 217 -12.43 7.25 7.81
C TRP A 217 -12.18 6.35 9.02
N ASN A 218 -12.71 6.76 10.18
CA ASN A 218 -12.68 5.94 11.37
C ASN A 218 -13.83 4.91 11.33
N TRP A 219 -13.53 3.67 11.00
CA TRP A 219 -14.52 2.58 10.92
C TRP A 219 -15.32 2.36 12.21
N ARG A 220 -14.74 2.66 13.38
CA ARG A 220 -15.39 2.44 14.68
C ARG A 220 -16.25 3.62 15.10
N ARG A 221 -15.71 4.84 14.98
CA ARG A 221 -16.39 6.09 15.41
C ARG A 221 -17.33 6.64 14.35
N LYS A 222 -17.22 6.16 13.11
CA LYS A 222 -17.97 6.66 11.94
C LYS A 222 -17.77 8.16 11.75
N GLN A 223 -16.50 8.57 11.73
CA GLN A 223 -16.07 9.96 11.64
C GLN A 223 -14.91 10.10 10.67
N VAL A 224 -14.73 11.29 10.11
CA VAL A 224 -13.56 11.59 9.28
C VAL A 224 -12.30 11.53 10.15
N MET A 225 -11.24 10.95 9.58
CA MET A 225 -9.90 10.94 10.16
C MET A 225 -9.06 11.97 9.42
N GLY A 226 -9.07 13.22 9.88
CA GLY A 226 -8.37 14.33 9.22
C GLY A 226 -9.21 15.60 9.23
N ASP A 227 -9.16 16.36 8.13
CA ASP A 227 -9.97 17.55 7.97
C ASP A 227 -11.45 17.18 7.70
N GLU A 228 -12.38 17.69 8.53
CA GLU A 228 -13.82 17.48 8.35
C GLU A 228 -14.35 18.03 7.00
N ALA A 229 -13.62 18.96 6.36
CA ALA A 229 -13.92 19.41 5.00
C ALA A 229 -13.88 18.27 3.96
N LEU A 230 -13.24 17.14 4.27
CA LEU A 230 -13.24 15.95 3.40
C LEU A 230 -14.59 15.25 3.37
N ARG A 231 -15.41 15.35 4.41
CA ARG A 231 -16.65 14.58 4.57
C ARG A 231 -17.56 14.52 3.33
N PRO A 232 -17.86 15.61 2.60
CA PRO A 232 -18.70 15.56 1.40
C PRO A 232 -18.06 14.83 0.22
N HIS A 233 -16.74 14.66 0.21
CA HIS A 233 -15.99 13.99 -0.86
C HIS A 233 -15.85 12.48 -0.65
N LEU A 234 -15.98 12.02 0.60
CA LEU A 234 -15.76 10.60 0.94
C LEU A 234 -16.95 9.72 0.55
N GLN A 235 -16.68 8.73 -0.29
CA GLN A 235 -17.55 7.58 -0.50
C GLN A 235 -17.06 6.41 0.36
N ILE A 236 -17.90 5.93 1.27
CA ILE A 236 -17.53 4.91 2.26
C ILE A 236 -18.18 3.58 1.91
N ASP A 237 -17.36 2.58 1.62
CA ASP A 237 -17.79 1.18 1.50
C ASP A 237 -17.54 0.47 2.85
N GLU A 238 -18.57 0.41 3.70
CA GLU A 238 -18.47 -0.25 5.01
C GLU A 238 -18.29 -1.78 4.92
N GLN A 239 -18.67 -2.41 3.80
CA GLN A 239 -18.57 -3.86 3.67
C GLN A 239 -17.14 -4.30 3.37
N HIS A 240 -16.51 -3.64 2.40
CA HIS A 240 -15.13 -3.95 2.00
C HIS A 240 -14.10 -3.13 2.77
N ARG A 241 -14.54 -2.10 3.49
CA ARG A 241 -13.71 -1.10 4.18
C ARG A 241 -12.82 -0.32 3.22
N HIS A 242 -13.43 0.21 2.17
CA HIS A 242 -12.76 1.08 1.21
C HIS A 242 -13.29 2.51 1.33
N VAL A 243 -12.40 3.49 1.17
CA VAL A 243 -12.75 4.91 1.07
C VAL A 243 -12.39 5.37 -0.33
N ARG A 244 -13.35 5.97 -1.05
CA ARG A 244 -13.11 6.51 -2.40
C ARG A 244 -13.35 8.01 -2.43
N VAL A 245 -12.51 8.72 -3.16
CA VAL A 245 -12.64 10.15 -3.44
C VAL A 245 -12.41 10.40 -4.92
N GLN A 246 -13.39 11.01 -5.59
CA GLN A 246 -13.26 11.44 -6.98
C GLN A 246 -12.57 12.81 -7.03
N ILE A 247 -11.56 12.96 -7.88
CA ILE A 247 -10.81 14.19 -8.13
C ILE A 247 -10.64 14.33 -9.64
N GLY A 248 -11.32 15.30 -10.25
CA GLY A 248 -11.43 15.36 -11.71
C GLY A 248 -12.04 14.07 -12.26
N ASP A 249 -11.39 13.48 -13.26
CA ASP A 249 -11.81 12.23 -13.90
C ASP A 249 -11.26 10.97 -13.19
N HIS A 250 -10.43 11.14 -12.15
CA HIS A 250 -9.72 10.06 -11.49
C HIS A 250 -10.16 9.83 -10.03
N THR A 251 -9.86 8.65 -9.51
CA THR A 251 -10.24 8.23 -8.15
C THR A 251 -9.02 7.93 -7.28
N VAL A 252 -9.06 8.40 -6.04
CA VAL A 252 -8.21 7.90 -4.94
C VAL A 252 -9.00 6.88 -4.13
N THR A 253 -8.49 5.65 -4.04
CA THR A 253 -9.09 4.55 -3.27
C THR A 253 -8.18 4.13 -2.12
N GLY A 254 -8.62 4.38 -0.89
CA GLY A 254 -8.00 3.86 0.33
C GLY A 254 -8.54 2.48 0.69
N ILE A 255 -7.64 1.52 0.93
CA ILE A 255 -7.94 0.13 1.28
C ILE A 255 -7.31 -0.26 2.62
N ASP A 256 -7.45 0.61 3.62
CA ASP A 256 -7.06 0.38 5.02
C ASP A 256 -8.23 -0.25 5.80
N PRO A 257 -8.21 -1.56 6.10
CA PRO A 257 -9.30 -2.18 6.83
C PRO A 257 -9.34 -1.76 8.30
N GLY A 258 -8.31 -1.11 8.84
CA GLY A 258 -8.20 -0.77 10.26
C GLY A 258 -8.11 -2.02 11.15
N HIS A 259 -7.33 -3.03 10.74
CA HIS A 259 -6.99 -4.15 11.59
C HIS A 259 -6.23 -3.65 12.84
N GLY A 260 -6.56 -4.22 14.01
CA GLY A 260 -5.87 -3.94 15.27
C GLY A 260 -5.39 -5.25 15.91
N ALA A 261 -5.42 -5.33 17.24
CA ALA A 261 -5.19 -6.58 17.98
C ALA A 261 -6.14 -7.71 17.56
N LYS A 262 -7.33 -7.34 17.08
CA LYS A 262 -8.28 -8.24 16.41
C LYS A 262 -8.50 -7.74 15.00
N ALA A 263 -8.79 -8.68 14.10
CA ALA A 263 -9.15 -8.33 12.75
C ALA A 263 -10.42 -7.46 12.67
N ALA A 264 -10.50 -6.67 11.60
CA ALA A 264 -11.72 -6.03 11.18
C ALA A 264 -12.85 -7.08 11.02
N PRO A 265 -14.06 -6.86 11.56
CA PRO A 265 -15.17 -7.79 11.44
C PRO A 265 -15.64 -8.03 10.00
N ARG A 266 -15.35 -7.10 9.08
CA ARG A 266 -15.62 -7.17 7.65
C ARG A 266 -14.54 -6.38 6.92
N TRP A 267 -14.05 -6.92 5.83
CA TRP A 267 -13.08 -6.28 4.94
C TRP A 267 -12.92 -7.16 3.69
N ALA A 268 -12.37 -6.59 2.61
CA ALA A 268 -11.93 -7.35 1.45
C ALA A 268 -10.77 -6.62 0.74
N PRO A 269 -9.92 -7.36 0.00
CA PRO A 269 -9.00 -6.72 -0.94
C PRO A 269 -9.77 -5.95 -2.03
N LEU A 270 -9.11 -4.96 -2.63
CA LEU A 270 -9.59 -4.39 -3.89
C LEU A 270 -9.20 -5.34 -5.03
N VAL A 271 -10.17 -5.78 -5.83
CA VAL A 271 -9.93 -6.64 -6.99
C VAL A 271 -10.17 -5.84 -8.26
N LEU A 272 -9.11 -5.64 -9.04
CA LEU A 272 -9.15 -5.05 -10.37
C LEU A 272 -9.23 -6.19 -11.39
N THR A 273 -10.11 -6.06 -12.38
CA THR A 273 -10.31 -7.07 -13.44
C THR A 273 -9.78 -6.59 -14.78
N ASP A 274 -9.37 -7.52 -15.64
CA ASP A 274 -8.71 -7.22 -16.92
C ASP A 274 -7.49 -6.30 -16.74
N ALA A 275 -6.75 -6.55 -15.66
CA ALA A 275 -5.67 -5.71 -15.16
C ALA A 275 -4.31 -6.37 -15.39
N LEU A 276 -3.28 -5.55 -15.59
CA LEU A 276 -1.90 -6.01 -15.76
C LEU A 276 -0.96 -5.18 -14.88
N VAL A 277 -0.16 -5.85 -14.05
CA VAL A 277 0.88 -5.16 -13.28
C VAL A 277 2.08 -4.84 -14.17
N VAL A 278 2.34 -3.54 -14.32
CA VAL A 278 3.49 -3.00 -15.04
C VAL A 278 4.62 -2.87 -14.02
N GLN A 279 5.56 -3.82 -14.05
CA GLN A 279 6.77 -3.67 -13.26
C GLN A 279 7.69 -2.67 -13.96
N PRO A 280 8.31 -1.72 -13.23
CA PRO A 280 9.39 -0.93 -13.79
C PRO A 280 10.56 -1.84 -14.17
N ALA A 281 11.23 -1.49 -15.27
CA ALA A 281 12.36 -2.25 -15.83
C ALA A 281 13.58 -2.32 -14.88
#